data_AF-A0A958EIP7-F1
#
_entry.id   AF-A0A958EIP7-F1
#
_cell.length_a   1.000
_cell.length_b   1.000
_cell.length_c   1.000
_cell.angle_alpha   90.00
_cell.angle_beta   90.00
_cell.angle_gamma   90.00
#
_symmetry.space_group_name_H-M   'P 1'
#
loop_
_entity.id
_entity.type
_entity.pdbx_description
1 polymer ?
#
loop_
_entity_poly.entity_id
_entity_poly.type
_entity_poly.pdbx_seq_one_letter_code
_entity_poly.pdbx_strand_id
1 'polypeptide(L)' 'QEFAFADTARFSRGLDGLPTLRNSMAAFNTAFHVGGFFWDLRAPTLEEQVLMPIQDVREM' A
#
# COMPACT_ATOMS: atom_id res chain seq x y z
N GLN A 1 -15.80 -2.92 -7.85
CA GLN A 1 -14.45 -2.33 -7.91
C GLN A 1 -13.76 -2.96 -9.11
N GLU A 2 -13.19 -2.17 -10.02
CA GLU A 2 -12.68 -2.61 -11.33
C GLU A 2 -11.28 -3.26 -11.23
N PHE A 3 -10.43 -2.78 -10.33
CA PHE A 3 -9.05 -3.25 -10.16
C PHE A 3 -8.74 -3.73 -8.74
N ALA A 4 -9.75 -4.30 -8.06
CA ALA A 4 -9.60 -4.94 -6.74
C ALA A 4 -8.93 -4.06 -5.66
N PHE A 5 -9.11 -2.74 -5.69
CA PHE A 5 -8.44 -1.80 -4.77
C PHE A 5 -6.91 -1.82 -4.89
N ALA A 6 -6.39 -2.00 -6.11
CA ALA A 6 -4.98 -1.88 -6.47
C ALA A 6 -4.78 -0.90 -7.64
N ASP A 7 -3.53 -0.53 -7.88
CA ASP A 7 -3.09 0.23 -9.06
C ASP A 7 -2.68 -0.73 -10.20
N THR A 8 -3.00 -0.37 -11.43
CA THR A 8 -2.59 -1.10 -12.64
C THR A 8 -1.15 -0.78 -13.05
N ALA A 9 -0.61 0.35 -12.59
CA ALA A 9 0.78 0.72 -12.81
C ALA A 9 1.74 -0.17 -11.99
N ARG A 10 2.91 -0.49 -12.57
CA ARG A 10 3.96 -1.23 -11.85
C ARG A 10 4.40 -0.50 -10.59
N PHE A 11 4.49 0.83 -10.64
CA PHE A 11 4.74 1.71 -9.51
C PHE A 11 3.67 2.79 -9.54
N SER A 12 3.01 3.00 -8.41
CA SER A 12 1.98 4.04 -8.29
C SER A 12 2.60 5.41 -8.37
N ARG A 13 1.80 6.41 -8.76
CA ARG A 13 2.19 7.82 -8.67
C ARG A 13 1.64 8.37 -7.37
N GLY A 14 2.52 8.77 -6.45
CA GLY A 14 2.12 9.45 -5.22
C GLY A 14 2.25 10.97 -5.34
N LEU A 15 2.66 11.63 -4.26
CA LEU A 15 2.81 13.09 -4.21
C LEU A 15 3.70 13.61 -5.35
N ASP A 16 3.29 14.73 -5.94
CA ASP A 16 3.95 15.38 -7.08
C ASP A 16 4.14 14.49 -8.33
N GLY A 17 3.37 13.38 -8.42
CA GLY A 17 3.43 12.43 -9.53
C GLY A 17 4.68 11.56 -9.52
N LEU A 18 5.44 11.57 -8.42
CA LEU A 18 6.63 10.75 -8.22
C LEU A 18 6.24 9.28 -8.07
N PRO A 19 7.03 8.35 -8.64
CA PRO A 19 6.74 6.93 -8.51
C PRO A 19 7.00 6.44 -7.09
N THR A 20 6.15 5.55 -6.58
CA THR A 20 6.38 4.81 -5.34
C THR A 20 7.56 3.83 -5.51
N LEU A 21 8.09 3.33 -4.39
CA LEU A 21 9.22 2.40 -4.43
C LEU A 21 8.83 0.97 -4.78
N ARG A 22 7.54 0.62 -4.62
CA ARG A 22 7.00 -0.73 -4.82
C ARG A 22 5.60 -0.65 -5.44
N ASN A 23 5.18 -1.75 -6.05
CA ASN A 23 3.80 -1.89 -6.52
C ASN A 23 2.82 -1.84 -5.33
N SER A 24 1.68 -1.18 -5.54
CA SER A 24 0.63 -1.10 -4.53
C SER A 24 -0.09 -2.43 -4.38
N MET A 25 -0.03 -3.01 -3.19
CA MET A 25 -0.80 -4.21 -2.86
C MET A 25 -2.29 -3.91 -2.96
N ALA A 26 -3.06 -4.93 -3.34
CA ALA A 26 -4.50 -4.84 -3.34
C ALA A 26 -5.04 -4.84 -1.90
N ALA A 27 -5.99 -3.94 -1.60
CA ALA A 27 -6.55 -3.83 -0.25
C ALA A 27 -7.68 -4.84 0.05
N PHE A 28 -8.14 -5.60 -0.94
CA PHE A 28 -9.16 -6.64 -0.73
C PHE A 28 -8.60 -7.78 0.12
N ASN A 29 -9.46 -8.40 0.95
CA ASN A 29 -9.12 -9.52 1.83
C ASN A 29 -7.99 -9.25 2.84
N THR A 30 -7.63 -7.98 3.10
CA THR A 30 -6.62 -7.60 4.10
C THR A 30 -6.91 -8.12 5.50
N ALA A 31 -8.20 -8.29 5.87
CA ALA A 31 -8.61 -8.92 7.11
C ALA A 31 -8.15 -10.38 7.27
N PHE A 32 -7.78 -11.05 6.18
CA PHE A 32 -7.30 -12.44 6.17
C PHE A 32 -5.79 -12.56 5.98
N HIS A 33 -5.05 -11.44 5.92
CA HIS A 33 -3.59 -11.49 5.86
C HIS A 33 -3.03 -12.02 7.18
N VAL A 34 -2.22 -13.08 7.10
CA VAL A 34 -1.54 -13.67 8.25
C VAL A 34 -0.04 -13.40 8.10
N GLY A 35 0.58 -12.87 9.14
CA GLY A 35 2.04 -12.62 9.18
C GLY A 35 2.46 -11.16 8.99
N GLY A 36 1.52 -10.22 8.87
CA GLY A 36 1.78 -8.79 8.75
C GLY A 36 1.29 -8.19 7.44
N PHE A 37 1.53 -6.90 7.27
CA PHE A 37 1.10 -6.06 6.17
C PHE A 37 2.31 -5.42 5.47
N PHE A 38 2.10 -5.00 4.21
CA PHE A 38 3.15 -4.69 3.21
C PHE A 38 3.92 -5.91 2.70
N TRP A 39 4.56 -5.74 1.55
CA TRP A 39 5.39 -6.76 0.90
C TRP A 39 6.53 -7.30 1.77
N ASP A 40 7.04 -6.49 2.70
CA ASP A 40 8.08 -6.85 3.66
C ASP A 40 7.55 -7.11 5.07
N LEU A 41 6.24 -7.20 5.24
CA LEU A 41 5.56 -7.52 6.51
C LEU A 41 5.88 -6.53 7.65
N ARG A 42 6.35 -5.31 7.33
CA ARG A 42 6.84 -4.34 8.31
C ARG A 42 5.76 -3.75 9.23
N ALA A 43 4.48 -3.88 8.86
CA ALA A 43 3.36 -3.44 9.70
C ALA A 43 2.68 -4.69 10.30
N PRO A 44 2.63 -4.84 11.63
CA PRO A 44 2.00 -5.98 12.30
C PRO A 44 0.47 -5.88 12.33
N THR A 45 -0.10 -4.68 12.20
CA THR A 45 -1.55 -4.41 12.25
C THR A 45 -2.00 -3.58 11.05
N LEU A 46 -3.30 -3.63 10.73
CA LEU A 46 -3.87 -2.84 9.63
C LEU A 46 -3.85 -1.35 9.99
N GLU A 47 -4.09 -1.03 11.26
CA GLU A 47 -4.02 0.31 11.82
C GLU A 47 -2.63 0.92 11.62
N GLU A 48 -1.56 0.16 11.90
CA GLU A 48 -0.20 0.58 11.63
C GLU A 48 0.07 0.73 10.13
N GLN A 49 -0.47 -0.17 9.29
CA GLN A 49 -0.33 -0.06 7.84
C GLN A 49 -0.91 1.25 7.29
N VAL A 50 -2.07 1.69 7.77
CA VAL A 50 -2.76 2.90 7.25
C VAL A 50 -2.00 4.19 7.56
N LEU A 51 -1.25 4.23 8.65
CA LEU A 51 -0.50 5.43 9.04
C LEU A 51 0.77 5.65 8.21
N MET A 52 1.40 4.59 7.69
CA MET A 52 2.68 4.71 6.99
C MET A 52 2.59 5.50 5.66
N PRO A 53 1.62 5.25 4.76
CA PRO A 53 1.45 6.03 3.53
C PRO A 53 1.19 7.52 3.78
N ILE A 54 0.46 7.85 4.85
CA ILE A 54 0.13 9.24 5.21
C ILE A 54 1.39 10.04 5.62
N GLN A 55 2.43 9.35 6.08
CA GLN A 55 3.68 9.96 6.53
C GLN A 55 4.79 9.88 5.47
N ASP A 56 4.60 9.11 4.40
CA ASP A 56 5.60 8.94 3.34
C ASP A 56 5.45 10.07 2.32
N VAL A 57 6.46 10.95 2.27
CA VAL A 57 6.55 12.11 1.36
C VAL A 57 6.49 11.76 -0.13
N ARG A 58 6.61 10.48 -0.50
CA ARG A 58 6.46 10.00 -1.88
C ARG A 58 5.05 9.54 -2.18
N GLU A 59 4.20 9.34 -1.17
CA GLU A 59 2.84 8.80 -1.29
C GLU A 59 1.79 9.89 -1.03
N MET A 60 1.79 10.53 0.15
CA MET A 60 0.83 11.58 0.56
C MET A 60 1.52 12.77 1.23
#